data_AF-A0A369VWW2-F1
#
_entry.id   AF-A0A369VWW2-F1
#
_cell.length_a   1.000
_cell.length_b   1.000
_cell.length_c   1.000
_cell.angle_alpha   90.00
_cell.angle_beta   90.00
_cell.angle_gamma   90.00
#
_symmetry.space_group_name_H-M   'P 1'
#
loop_
_entity.id
_entity.type
_entity.pdbx_description
1 polymer ?
#
loop_
_entity_poly.entity_id
_entity_poly.type
_entity_poly.pdbx_seq_one_letter_code
_entity_poly.pdbx_strand_id
1 'polypeptide(L)'
;MTRAELEAEWLSLTRDRLPALAGERRWPVRADHCFQRILLDAAVGGRWYDVVRERPAYRHIAEPLLARAVALGRAVIANEADLVALNRQSLAWRGKLRD
;
A
#
# COMPACT_ATOMS: atom_id res chain seq x y z
N MET A 1 -1.65 16.15 -8.80
CA MET A 1 -0.86 15.11 -9.50
C MET A 1 -1.75 14.53 -10.58
N THR A 2 -1.24 14.37 -11.80
CA THR A 2 -1.90 13.63 -12.87
C THR A 2 -1.89 12.12 -12.57
N ARG A 3 -2.70 11.34 -13.30
CA ARG A 3 -2.66 9.87 -13.24
C ARG A 3 -1.24 9.31 -13.42
N ALA A 4 -0.51 9.80 -14.42
CA ALA A 4 0.85 9.32 -14.71
C ALA A 4 1.83 9.61 -13.56
N GLU A 5 1.75 10.80 -12.95
CA GLU A 5 2.57 11.16 -11.79
C GLU A 5 2.25 10.27 -10.57
N LEU A 6 0.97 9.94 -10.36
CA LEU A 6 0.55 9.05 -9.29
C LEU A 6 1.08 7.63 -9.48
N GLU A 7 1.02 7.09 -10.71
CA GLU A 7 1.56 5.77 -11.02
C GLU A 7 3.08 5.71 -10.87
N ALA A 8 3.80 6.75 -11.32
CA ALA A 8 5.24 6.85 -11.16
C ALA A 8 5.65 6.90 -9.67
N GLU A 9 4.99 7.74 -8.87
CA GLU A 9 5.24 7.81 -7.43
C GLU A 9 4.87 6.50 -6.74
N TRP A 10 3.75 5.88 -7.09
CA TRP A 10 3.34 4.59 -6.55
C TRP A 10 4.40 3.52 -6.76
N LEU A 11 4.95 3.43 -7.97
CA LEU A 11 6.01 2.47 -8.29
C LEU A 11 7.29 2.78 -7.50
N SER A 12 7.72 4.05 -7.44
CA SER A 12 8.90 4.45 -6.66
C SER A 12 8.74 4.15 -5.15
N LEU A 13 7.56 4.43 -4.59
CA LEU A 13 7.26 4.13 -3.18
C LEU A 13 7.34 2.63 -2.91
N THR A 14 6.65 1.83 -3.71
CA THR A 14 6.39 0.43 -3.37
C THR A 14 7.48 -0.54 -3.85
N ARG A 15 8.25 -0.19 -4.88
CA ARG A 15 9.34 -1.02 -5.39
C ARG A 15 10.70 -0.67 -4.80
N ASP A 16 10.91 0.59 -4.41
CA ASP A 16 12.23 1.06 -4.02
C ASP A 16 12.24 1.56 -2.57
N ARG A 17 11.48 2.61 -2.27
CA ARG A 17 11.62 3.37 -1.02
C ARG A 17 11.15 2.60 0.21
N LEU A 18 9.97 1.98 0.15
CA LEU A 18 9.44 1.19 1.27
C LEU A 18 10.25 -0.10 1.49
N PRO A 19 10.59 -0.90 0.46
CA PRO A 19 11.47 -2.05 0.63
C PRO A 19 12.84 -1.70 1.21
N ALA A 20 13.46 -0.58 0.79
CA ALA A 20 14.75 -0.14 1.31
C ALA A 20 14.70 0.16 2.82
N LEU A 21 13.60 0.72 3.32
CA LEU A 21 13.40 1.05 4.73
C LEU A 21 13.02 -0.16 5.59
N ALA A 22 12.56 -1.27 4.99
CA ALA A 22 11.95 -2.38 5.71
C ALA A 22 12.88 -3.01 6.77
N GLY A 23 14.17 -3.13 6.45
CA GLY A 23 15.17 -3.68 7.36
C GLY A 23 15.43 -2.77 8.55
N GLU A 24 15.73 -1.51 8.29
CA GLU A 24 16.02 -0.49 9.31
C GLU A 24 14.82 -0.27 10.24
N ARG A 25 13.62 -0.16 9.67
CA ARG A 25 12.37 0.08 10.40
C ARG A 25 11.79 -1.19 11.06
N ARG A 26 12.45 -2.34 10.90
CA ARG A 26 12.01 -3.66 11.41
C ARG A 26 10.56 -3.99 11.05
N TRP A 27 10.15 -3.62 9.84
CA TRP A 27 8.79 -3.89 9.38
C TRP A 27 8.56 -5.39 9.14
N PRO A 28 7.32 -5.89 9.34
CA PRO A 28 6.99 -7.31 9.19
C PRO A 28 6.95 -7.77 7.73
N VAL A 29 7.13 -6.87 6.78
CA VAL A 29 7.10 -7.13 5.33
C VAL A 29 8.30 -6.49 4.65
N ARG A 30 8.78 -7.14 3.59
CA ARG A 30 9.97 -6.69 2.82
C ARG A 30 9.76 -6.64 1.32
N ALA A 31 8.84 -7.45 0.80
CA ALA A 31 8.58 -7.52 -0.63
C ALA A 31 7.65 -6.38 -1.10
N ASP A 32 7.89 -5.88 -2.30
CA ASP A 32 7.13 -4.81 -2.95
C ASP A 32 5.60 -5.06 -2.96
N HIS A 33 5.19 -6.28 -3.32
CA HIS A 33 3.78 -6.66 -3.41
C HIS A 33 3.09 -6.67 -2.04
N CYS A 34 3.83 -6.86 -0.93
CA CYS A 34 3.26 -6.73 0.41
C CYS A 34 2.91 -5.28 0.73
N PHE A 35 3.79 -4.33 0.38
CA PHE A 35 3.49 -2.90 0.56
C PHE A 35 2.32 -2.47 -0.33
N GLN A 36 2.34 -2.85 -1.61
CA GLN A 36 1.22 -2.58 -2.52
C GLN A 36 -0.10 -3.10 -1.96
N ARG A 37 -0.10 -4.34 -1.47
CA ARG A 37 -1.26 -4.98 -0.85
C ARG A 37 -1.81 -4.18 0.33
N ILE A 38 -0.95 -3.81 1.28
CA ILE A 38 -1.32 -3.11 2.51
C ILE A 38 -1.88 -1.72 2.20
N LEU A 39 -1.18 -0.96 1.36
CA LEU A 39 -1.55 0.41 1.03
C LEU A 39 -2.84 0.47 0.19
N LEU A 40 -3.01 -0.44 -0.78
CA LEU A 40 -4.25 -0.50 -1.56
C LEU A 40 -5.44 -0.90 -0.69
N ASP A 41 -5.27 -1.87 0.20
CA ASP A 41 -6.34 -2.24 1.14
C ASP A 41 -6.77 -1.08 2.02
N ALA A 42 -5.80 -0.38 2.60
CA ALA A 42 -6.07 0.77 3.45
C ALA A 42 -6.72 1.92 2.67
N ALA A 43 -6.33 2.12 1.41
CA ALA A 43 -6.93 3.13 0.55
C ALA A 43 -8.40 2.82 0.22
N VAL A 44 -8.76 1.54 0.02
CA VAL A 44 -10.14 1.13 -0.25
C VAL A 44 -10.97 0.84 1.02
N GLY A 45 -10.32 0.70 2.18
CA GLY A 45 -10.97 0.33 3.44
C GLY A 45 -11.40 -1.15 3.51
N GLY A 46 -10.67 -2.06 2.84
CA GLY A 46 -11.07 -3.44 2.67
C GLY A 46 -10.07 -4.24 1.83
N ARG A 47 -10.51 -5.36 1.22
CA ARG A 47 -9.66 -6.12 0.29
C ARG A 47 -9.68 -5.43 -1.07
N TRP A 48 -8.53 -4.94 -1.54
CA TRP A 48 -8.48 -4.16 -2.80
C TRP A 48 -9.09 -4.87 -4.02
N TYR A 49 -9.00 -6.21 -4.09
CA TYR A 49 -9.50 -7.00 -5.21
C TYR A 49 -11.02 -7.16 -5.23
N ASP A 50 -11.71 -6.74 -4.16
CA ASP A 50 -13.17 -6.61 -4.19
C ASP A 50 -13.60 -5.38 -5.00
N VAL A 51 -12.71 -4.39 -5.15
CA VAL A 51 -12.95 -3.10 -5.82
C VAL A 51 -12.33 -3.05 -7.22
N VAL A 52 -11.14 -3.63 -7.42
CA VAL A 52 -10.41 -3.61 -8.70
C VAL A 52 -10.19 -5.05 -9.18
N ARG A 53 -10.77 -5.40 -10.33
CA ARG A 53 -10.69 -6.77 -10.88
C ARG A 53 -9.49 -6.93 -11.83
N GLU A 54 -9.17 -5.88 -12.56
CA GLU A 54 -8.12 -5.83 -13.57
C GLU A 54 -6.72 -5.71 -12.94
N ARG A 55 -5.72 -6.18 -13.68
CA ARG A 55 -4.31 -6.15 -13.26
C ARG A 55 -3.46 -5.39 -14.29
N PRO A 56 -2.49 -4.58 -13.82
CA PRO A 56 -2.12 -4.37 -12.42
C PRO A 56 -3.04 -3.35 -11.72
N ALA A 57 -3.39 -3.61 -10.45
CA ALA A 57 -4.41 -2.85 -9.72
C ALA A 57 -4.18 -1.33 -9.73
N TYR A 58 -2.92 -0.90 -9.61
CA TYR A 58 -2.57 0.53 -9.59
C TYR A 58 -2.86 1.26 -10.92
N ARG A 59 -3.02 0.57 -12.05
CA ARG A 59 -3.44 1.15 -13.34
C ARG A 59 -4.96 1.20 -13.53
N HIS A 60 -5.71 0.42 -12.75
CA HIS A 60 -7.15 0.28 -12.92
C HIS A 60 -7.97 0.81 -11.75
N ILE A 61 -7.33 1.06 -10.59
CA ILE A 61 -7.98 1.71 -9.46
C ILE A 61 -8.35 3.16 -9.80
N ALA A 62 -9.47 3.65 -9.24
CA ALA A 62 -9.88 5.04 -9.39
C ALA A 62 -8.80 6.01 -8.90
N GLU A 63 -8.62 7.12 -9.60
CA GLU A 63 -7.55 8.10 -9.33
C GLU A 63 -7.54 8.62 -7.87
N PRO A 64 -8.68 8.96 -7.24
CA PRO A 64 -8.68 9.40 -5.84
C PRO A 64 -8.18 8.34 -4.86
N LEU A 65 -8.44 7.06 -5.15
CA LEU A 65 -7.96 5.94 -4.34
C LEU A 65 -6.47 5.69 -4.54
N LEU A 66 -5.96 5.84 -5.78
CA LEU A 66 -4.51 5.80 -6.04
C LEU A 66 -3.80 6.95 -5.30
N ALA A 67 -4.34 8.17 -5.37
CA ALA A 67 -3.81 9.32 -4.66
C ALA A 67 -3.79 9.09 -3.14
N ARG A 68 -4.86 8.53 -2.58
CA ARG A 68 -4.90 8.13 -1.17
C ARG A 68 -3.84 7.08 -0.83
N ALA A 69 -3.65 6.06 -1.67
CA ALA A 69 -2.65 5.02 -1.45
C ALA A 69 -1.21 5.59 -1.50
N VAL A 70 -0.94 6.51 -2.44
CA VAL A 70 0.33 7.24 -2.54
C VAL A 70 0.57 8.11 -1.29
N ALA A 71 -0.43 8.88 -0.87
CA ALA A 71 -0.34 9.71 0.33
C ALA A 71 -0.05 8.86 1.58
N LEU A 72 -0.70 7.71 1.71
CA LEU A 72 -0.46 6.78 2.80
C LEU A 72 0.97 6.20 2.78
N GLY A 73 1.48 5.85 1.60
CA GLY A 73 2.87 5.40 1.44
C GLY A 73 3.88 6.47 1.86
N ARG A 74 3.63 7.74 1.53
CA ARG A 74 4.45 8.87 2.00
C ARG A 74 4.37 9.06 3.52
N ALA A 75 3.17 8.99 4.10
CA ALA A 75 2.96 9.10 5.54
C ALA A 75 3.68 7.99 6.31
N VAL A 76 3.70 6.76 5.79
CA VAL A 76 4.49 5.65 6.37
C VAL A 76 5.99 5.97 6.38
N ILE A 77 6.54 6.52 5.30
CA ILE A 77 7.95 6.93 5.24
C ILE A 77 8.24 8.07 6.22
N ALA A 78 7.32 9.04 6.32
CA ALA A 78 7.40 10.18 7.24
C ALA A 78 7.15 9.80 8.71
N ASN A 79 6.86 8.53 9.01
CA ASN A 79 6.51 8.04 10.34
C ASN A 79 5.23 8.67 10.92
N GLU A 80 4.33 9.12 10.04
CA GLU A 80 3.01 9.69 10.34
C GLU A 80 1.90 8.63 10.26
N ALA A 81 2.19 7.46 9.69
CA ALA A 81 1.30 6.31 9.66
C ALA A 81 2.06 5.03 10.04
N ASP A 82 1.45 4.17 10.85
CA ASP A 82 2.05 2.92 11.31
C ASP A 82 1.78 1.77 10.33
N LEU A 83 2.82 1.33 9.62
CA LEU A 83 2.74 0.20 8.70
C LEU A 83 2.36 -1.12 9.40
N VAL A 84 2.76 -1.32 10.67
CA VAL A 84 2.44 -2.53 11.42
C VAL A 84 0.94 -2.61 11.67
N ALA A 85 0.34 -1.51 12.12
CA ALA A 85 -1.11 -1.39 12.28
C ALA A 85 -1.85 -1.59 10.95
N LEU A 86 -1.38 -0.95 9.86
CA LEU A 86 -1.96 -1.12 8.53
C LEU A 86 -1.88 -2.57 8.03
N ASN A 87 -0.75 -3.26 8.25
CA ASN A 87 -0.60 -4.66 7.90
C ASN A 87 -1.54 -5.56 8.72
N ARG A 88 -1.67 -5.31 10.03
CA ARG A 88 -2.60 -6.04 10.89
C ARG A 88 -4.04 -5.89 10.40
N GLN A 89 -4.45 -4.68 10.04
CA GLN A 89 -5.79 -4.43 9.50
C GLN A 89 -6.00 -5.10 8.13
N SER A 90 -5.00 -5.03 7.23
CA SER A 90 -5.01 -5.73 5.95
C SER A 90 -5.16 -7.24 6.11
N LEU A 91 -4.50 -7.84 7.12
CA LEU A 91 -4.67 -9.25 7.45
C LEU A 91 -6.07 -9.54 8.00
N ALA A 92 -6.63 -8.66 8.84
CA ALA A 92 -7.98 -8.81 9.39
C ALA A 92 -9.03 -8.89 8.28
N TRP A 93 -9.02 -7.94 7.34
CA TRP A 93 -9.93 -7.94 6.20
C TRP A 93 -9.82 -9.20 5.32
N ARG A 94 -8.68 -9.89 5.35
CA ARG A 94 -8.42 -11.10 4.57
C ARG A 94 -8.65 -12.40 5.35
N GLY A 95 -9.08 -12.32 6.62
CA GLY A 95 -9.19 -13.49 7.50
C GLY A 95 -7.85 -14.17 7.75
N LYS A 96 -6.76 -13.39 7.80
CA LYS A 96 -5.37 -13.89 7.99
C LYS A 96 -4.72 -13.43 9.28
N LEU A 97 -5.47 -12.80 10.19
CA LEU A 97 -5.01 -12.66 11.56
C LEU A 97 -4.94 -14.06 12.17
N ARG A 98 -3.78 -14.39 12.73
CA ARG A 98 -3.61 -15.55 13.58
C ARG A 98 -3.57 -15.04 15.01
N ASP A 99 -4.24 -15.76 15.91
CA ASP A 99 -4.22 -15.52 17.36
C ASP A 99 -2.82 -15.76 17.95
#